data_AF-A0A6A5GCG3-F1
#
_entry.id   AF-A0A6A5GCG3-F1
#
_cell.length_a   1.000
_cell.length_b   1.000
_cell.length_c   1.000
_cell.angle_alpha   90.00
_cell.angle_beta   90.00
_cell.angle_gamma   90.00
#
_symmetry.space_group_name_H-M   'P 1'
#
loop_
_entity.id
_entity.type
_entity.pdbx_description
1 polymer ?
#
loop_
_entity_poly.entity_id
_entity_poly.type
_entity_poly.pdbx_seq_one_letter_code
_entity_poly.pdbx_strand_id
1 'polypeptide(L)'
;MSQLTINTMCLLKDEESFMEGNHHLNETWLTKREDSCWSCKSDMRCVVREIYNGLKALQNHRDWKPIPTYMDLHSAPLSWNCNFDKDLAKWSLLMMGSDGEERKSSILQLGNILKRQGVSNDVLEKVQTESMDGETAHSTHKSSRRLDAERQVREDPVVRDYLHKIYFFDYLVFPFSRAPLDAKYQTDFWKIPENR
;
A
#
# COMPACT_ATOMS: atom_id res chain seq x y z
N MET A 1 1.05 1.96 5.34
CA MET A 1 2.05 0.88 5.56
C MET A 1 1.36 -0.31 6.21
N SER A 2 1.55 -1.53 5.70
CA SER A 2 0.97 -2.73 6.33
C SER A 2 1.69 -3.06 7.63
N GLN A 3 0.98 -3.65 8.61
CA GLN A 3 1.59 -4.11 9.87
C GLN A 3 2.74 -5.09 9.61
N LEU A 4 2.57 -5.97 8.62
CA LEU A 4 3.58 -6.92 8.15
C LEU A 4 4.86 -6.20 7.70
N THR A 5 4.72 -5.13 6.91
CA THR A 5 5.86 -4.33 6.43
C THR A 5 6.63 -3.71 7.59
N ILE A 6 5.93 -3.13 8.57
CA ILE A 6 6.56 -2.49 9.73
C ILE A 6 7.30 -3.52 10.57
N ASN A 7 6.66 -4.64 10.89
CA ASN A 7 7.27 -5.68 11.72
C ASN A 7 8.46 -6.34 11.00
N THR A 8 8.39 -6.52 9.68
CA THR A 8 9.52 -7.02 8.88
C THR A 8 10.70 -6.05 8.92
N MET A 9 10.45 -4.74 8.81
CA MET A 9 11.50 -3.73 8.94
C MET A 9 12.13 -3.71 10.34
N CYS A 10 11.33 -3.92 11.39
CA CYS A 10 11.85 -4.03 12.76
C CYS A 10 12.74 -5.27 12.93
N LEU A 11 12.29 -6.44 12.45
CA LEU A 11 13.07 -7.68 12.46
C LEU A 11 14.41 -7.49 11.73
N LEU A 12 14.39 -6.94 10.51
CA LEU A 12 15.60 -6.74 9.71
C LEU A 12 16.54 -5.66 10.26
N LYS A 13 16.08 -4.80 11.17
CA LYS A 13 16.91 -3.77 11.80
C LYS A 13 17.71 -4.34 12.99
N ASP A 14 17.10 -5.23 13.76
CA ASP A 14 17.66 -5.79 14.99
C ASP A 14 17.09 -7.20 15.20
N GLU A 15 17.69 -8.17 14.51
CA GLU A 15 17.23 -9.56 14.49
C GLU A 15 17.31 -10.20 15.89
N GLU A 16 18.42 -9.97 16.62
CA GLU A 16 18.65 -10.53 17.96
C GLU A 16 17.55 -10.09 18.93
N SER A 17 17.33 -8.77 19.05
CA SER A 17 16.31 -8.25 19.97
C SER A 17 14.89 -8.70 19.58
N PHE A 18 14.59 -8.78 18.29
CA PHE A 18 13.26 -9.22 17.83
C PHE A 18 13.01 -10.69 18.15
N MET A 19 14.03 -11.53 17.97
CA MET A 19 13.96 -12.97 18.21
C MET A 19 13.95 -13.30 19.71
N GLU A 20 14.80 -12.66 20.51
CA GLU A 20 14.83 -12.81 21.97
C GLU A 20 13.54 -12.34 22.64
N GLY A 21 12.92 -11.28 22.09
CA GLY A 21 11.62 -10.76 22.54
C GLY A 21 10.42 -11.64 22.18
N ASN A 22 10.62 -12.74 21.43
CA ASN A 22 9.58 -13.62 20.92
C ASN A 22 8.46 -12.87 20.17
N HIS A 23 8.85 -11.87 19.37
CA HIS A 23 7.92 -11.07 18.58
C HIS A 23 7.45 -11.82 17.31
N HIS A 24 6.21 -11.55 16.89
CA HIS A 24 5.63 -12.06 15.65
C HIS A 24 5.31 -10.97 14.63
N LEU A 25 5.48 -11.28 13.34
CA LEU A 25 5.18 -10.37 12.24
C LEU A 25 3.69 -9.98 12.14
N ASN A 26 2.79 -10.77 12.72
CA ASN A 26 1.35 -10.50 12.74
C ASN A 26 0.88 -9.74 14.00
N GLU A 27 1.80 -9.39 14.92
CA GLU A 27 1.46 -8.65 16.13
C GLU A 27 0.78 -7.32 15.78
N THR A 28 -0.38 -7.11 16.39
CA THR A 28 -1.20 -5.93 16.18
C THR A 28 -1.11 -5.03 17.41
N TRP A 29 -0.52 -3.86 17.25
CA TRP A 29 -0.52 -2.84 18.31
C TRP A 29 -1.90 -2.18 18.35
N LEU A 30 -2.75 -2.59 19.30
CA LEU A 30 -4.13 -2.14 19.46
C LEU A 30 -4.20 -0.63 19.78
N THR A 31 -4.08 0.23 18.77
CA THR A 31 -4.49 1.63 18.91
C THR A 31 -5.99 1.70 18.62
N LYS A 32 -6.82 2.01 19.63
CA LYS A 32 -8.21 2.39 19.40
C LYS A 32 -8.23 3.59 18.47
N ARG A 33 -8.84 3.44 17.28
CA ARG A 33 -9.06 4.54 16.35
C ARG A 33 -10.55 4.84 16.34
N GLU A 34 -10.97 5.77 17.21
CA GLU A 34 -12.31 6.33 17.14
C GLU A 34 -12.38 7.31 15.96
N ASP A 35 -13.48 7.27 15.20
CA ASP A 35 -13.79 8.10 14.02
C ASP A 35 -12.82 8.05 12.81
N SER A 36 -12.13 6.92 12.61
CA SER A 36 -11.38 6.70 11.35
C SER A 36 -12.35 6.72 10.15
N CYS A 37 -12.05 7.55 9.14
CA CYS A 37 -12.80 7.76 7.88
C CYS A 37 -13.84 8.90 7.86
N TRP A 38 -13.57 10.04 8.52
CA TRP A 38 -14.31 11.32 8.36
C TRP A 38 -15.83 11.22 8.55
N SER A 39 -16.29 10.27 9.37
CA SER A 39 -17.72 9.99 9.59
C SER A 39 -18.52 9.66 8.32
N CYS A 40 -17.85 9.21 7.24
CA CYS A 40 -18.48 8.85 5.97
C CYS A 40 -19.34 7.57 6.03
N LYS A 41 -19.27 6.81 7.13
CA LYS A 41 -19.97 5.52 7.30
C LYS A 41 -19.66 4.57 6.13
N SER A 42 -20.64 4.25 5.29
CA SER A 42 -20.52 3.36 4.13
C SER A 42 -20.50 4.09 2.78
N ASP A 43 -20.52 5.43 2.77
CA ASP A 43 -20.54 6.22 1.54
C ASP A 43 -19.12 6.35 0.96
N MET A 44 -18.82 5.57 -0.08
CA MET A 44 -17.52 5.59 -0.73
C MET A 44 -17.25 6.93 -1.44
N ARG A 45 -18.28 7.64 -1.93
CA ARG A 45 -18.09 8.95 -2.56
C ARG A 45 -17.58 9.98 -1.56
N CYS A 46 -18.12 9.95 -0.33
CA CYS A 46 -17.61 10.74 0.78
C CYS A 46 -16.13 10.41 1.05
N VAL A 47 -15.80 9.12 1.21
CA VAL A 47 -14.43 8.68 1.52
C VAL A 47 -13.41 9.14 0.48
N VAL A 48 -13.63 8.88 -0.81
CA VAL A 48 -12.66 9.25 -1.85
C VAL A 48 -12.53 10.76 -2.05
N ARG A 49 -13.59 11.53 -1.75
CA ARG A 49 -13.55 12.99 -1.78
C ARG A 49 -12.72 13.55 -0.64
N GLU A 50 -12.86 13.03 0.58
CA GLU A 50 -12.05 13.46 1.72
C GLU A 50 -10.57 13.12 1.53
N ILE A 51 -10.26 11.92 1.00
CA ILE A 51 -8.89 11.55 0.60
C ILE A 51 -8.33 12.55 -0.42
N TYR A 52 -9.07 12.81 -1.50
CA TYR A 52 -8.62 13.75 -2.53
C TYR A 52 -8.36 15.16 -1.97
N ASN A 53 -9.26 15.66 -1.11
CA ASN A 53 -9.13 16.97 -0.49
C ASN A 53 -7.91 17.04 0.45
N GLY A 54 -7.69 16.01 1.26
CA GLY A 54 -6.52 15.89 2.14
C GLY A 54 -5.21 15.90 1.34
N LEU A 55 -5.12 15.08 0.29
CA LEU A 55 -3.95 15.02 -0.58
C LEU A 55 -3.72 16.33 -1.37
N LYS A 56 -4.80 16.98 -1.84
CA LYS A 56 -4.72 18.30 -2.48
C LYS A 56 -4.16 19.37 -1.54
N ALA A 57 -4.57 19.35 -0.27
CA ALA A 57 -4.03 20.26 0.73
C ALA A 57 -2.51 20.03 0.88
N LEU A 58 -2.08 18.77 1.03
CA LEU A 58 -0.65 18.42 1.15
C LEU A 58 0.17 18.85 -0.08
N GLN A 59 -0.35 18.61 -1.29
CA GLN A 59 0.33 18.99 -2.53
C GLN A 59 0.61 20.51 -2.61
N ASN A 60 -0.34 21.32 -2.15
CA ASN A 60 -0.28 22.78 -2.30
C ASN A 60 0.60 23.45 -1.23
N HIS A 61 1.08 22.72 -0.23
CA HIS A 61 1.92 23.24 0.83
C HIS A 61 3.32 22.65 0.75
N ARG A 62 4.32 23.52 0.51
CA ARG A 62 5.76 23.15 0.55
C ARG A 62 6.23 22.83 1.96
N ASP A 63 5.58 23.42 2.96
CA ASP A 63 5.81 23.15 4.37
C ASP A 63 4.82 22.07 4.83
N TRP A 64 5.19 21.25 5.83
CA TRP A 64 4.37 20.18 6.42
C TRP A 64 3.18 20.73 7.25
N LYS A 65 2.43 21.67 6.67
CA LYS A 65 1.28 22.34 7.26
C LYS A 65 0.14 22.31 6.24
N PRO A 66 -1.02 21.70 6.58
CA PRO A 66 -1.29 20.98 7.82
C PRO A 66 -0.42 19.72 7.95
N ILE A 67 -0.20 19.27 9.20
CA ILE A 67 0.45 17.98 9.46
C ILE A 67 -0.45 16.90 8.83
N PRO A 68 0.08 16.03 7.96
CA PRO A 68 -0.73 14.98 7.34
C PRO A 68 -1.31 14.05 8.40
N THR A 69 -2.58 13.71 8.26
CA THR A 69 -3.21 12.72 9.14
C THR A 69 -2.67 11.33 8.82
N TYR A 70 -2.89 10.39 9.74
CA TYR A 70 -2.59 8.99 9.49
C TYR A 70 -3.24 8.48 8.19
N MET A 71 -4.50 8.87 7.93
CA MET A 71 -5.22 8.45 6.74
C MET A 71 -4.67 9.09 5.46
N ASP A 72 -4.22 10.34 5.51
CA ASP A 72 -3.58 10.98 4.36
C ASP A 72 -2.31 10.23 3.95
N LEU A 73 -1.45 9.89 4.93
CA LEU A 73 -0.23 9.12 4.67
C LEU A 73 -0.52 7.70 4.16
N HIS A 74 -1.63 7.09 4.60
CA HIS A 74 -2.01 5.74 4.16
C HIS A 74 -2.67 5.70 2.79
N SER A 75 -3.24 6.81 2.34
CA SER A 75 -3.95 6.94 1.07
C SER A 75 -3.15 7.68 0.00
N ALA A 76 -2.00 8.27 0.35
CA ALA A 76 -1.12 8.94 -0.59
C ALA A 76 -0.65 7.99 -1.71
N PRO A 77 -0.52 8.47 -2.96
CA PRO A 77 0.01 7.69 -4.07
C PRO A 77 1.41 7.14 -3.75
N LEU A 78 1.71 5.94 -4.25
CA LEU A 78 3.01 5.31 -4.02
C LEU A 78 4.14 6.16 -4.61
N SER A 79 3.92 6.77 -5.77
CA SER A 79 4.86 7.63 -6.49
C SER A 79 5.28 8.87 -5.72
N TRP A 80 4.55 9.27 -4.67
CA TRP A 80 4.94 10.40 -3.81
C TRP A 80 6.07 10.04 -2.84
N ASN A 81 6.39 8.75 -2.70
CA ASN A 81 7.40 8.25 -1.78
C ASN A 81 8.71 7.92 -2.52
N CYS A 82 9.81 7.93 -1.77
CA CYS A 82 11.10 7.35 -2.16
C CYS A 82 11.72 7.84 -3.50
N ASN A 83 11.23 8.95 -4.08
CA ASN A 83 11.62 9.43 -5.41
C ASN A 83 11.58 8.31 -6.48
N PHE A 84 10.53 7.48 -6.44
CA PHE A 84 10.40 6.36 -7.38
C PHE A 84 10.40 6.81 -8.84
N ASP A 85 9.95 8.03 -9.14
CA ASP A 85 10.02 8.63 -10.48
C ASP A 85 11.44 8.69 -11.06
N LYS A 86 12.48 8.75 -10.22
CA LYS A 86 13.89 8.86 -10.65
C LYS A 86 14.66 7.56 -10.50
N ASP A 87 14.37 6.85 -9.42
CA ASP A 87 15.22 5.75 -8.96
C ASP A 87 14.55 4.38 -9.07
N LEU A 88 13.40 4.26 -9.75
CA LEU A 88 12.65 2.99 -9.83
C LEU A 88 13.50 1.79 -10.22
N ALA A 89 14.44 1.98 -11.16
CA ALA A 89 15.32 0.92 -11.65
C ALA A 89 16.23 0.32 -10.56
N LYS A 90 16.42 1.00 -9.42
CA LYS A 90 17.19 0.51 -8.27
C LYS A 90 16.37 -0.39 -7.35
N TRP A 91 15.05 -0.44 -7.53
CA TRP A 91 14.13 -1.15 -6.64
C TRP A 91 13.67 -2.49 -7.23
N SER A 92 13.49 -3.48 -6.36
CA SER A 92 12.74 -4.69 -6.68
C SER A 92 11.29 -4.49 -6.29
N LEU A 93 10.38 -4.51 -7.27
CA LEU A 93 8.95 -4.35 -7.03
C LEU A 93 8.32 -5.70 -6.72
N LEU A 94 7.69 -5.79 -5.54
CA LEU A 94 6.96 -6.98 -5.08
C LEU A 94 5.46 -6.68 -5.16
N MET A 95 4.81 -7.29 -6.15
CA MET A 95 3.39 -7.07 -6.42
C MET A 95 2.50 -7.92 -5.52
N MET A 96 2.14 -7.37 -4.35
CA MET A 96 1.26 -8.05 -3.41
C MET A 96 -0.19 -7.98 -3.87
N GLY A 97 -0.71 -9.10 -4.34
CA GLY A 97 -2.12 -9.25 -4.65
C GLY A 97 -3.00 -9.42 -3.41
N SER A 98 -4.31 -9.28 -3.62
CA SER A 98 -5.30 -9.40 -2.55
C SER A 98 -5.79 -10.83 -2.34
N ASP A 99 -5.53 -11.70 -3.32
CA ASP A 99 -5.77 -13.14 -3.29
C ASP A 99 -4.66 -13.89 -2.52
N GLY A 100 -5.01 -15.06 -1.98
CA GLY A 100 -4.08 -15.89 -1.21
C GLY A 100 -2.89 -16.38 -2.04
N GLU A 101 -3.11 -16.79 -3.30
CA GLU A 101 -2.04 -17.29 -4.16
C GLU A 101 -1.13 -16.17 -4.66
N GLU A 102 -1.70 -15.01 -5.01
CA GLU A 102 -0.91 -13.83 -5.37
C GLU A 102 -0.03 -13.36 -4.21
N ARG A 103 -0.57 -13.40 -2.98
CA ARG A 103 0.19 -13.09 -1.76
C ARG A 103 1.32 -14.09 -1.54
N LYS A 104 1.05 -15.39 -1.68
CA LYS A 104 2.05 -16.45 -1.55
C LYS A 104 3.21 -16.27 -2.53
N SER A 105 2.90 -16.01 -3.80
CA SER A 105 3.92 -15.75 -4.83
C SER A 105 4.82 -14.57 -4.44
N SER A 106 4.22 -13.49 -3.92
CA SER A 106 4.96 -12.30 -3.45
C SER A 106 5.87 -12.61 -2.26
N ILE A 107 5.40 -13.40 -1.30
CA ILE A 107 6.20 -13.80 -0.12
C ILE A 107 7.39 -14.67 -0.53
N LEU A 108 7.20 -15.59 -1.48
CA LEU A 108 8.29 -16.41 -2.02
C LEU A 108 9.32 -15.54 -2.76
N GLN A 109 8.87 -14.54 -3.54
CA GLN A 109 9.76 -13.58 -4.18
C GLN A 109 10.55 -12.75 -3.15
N LEU A 110 9.90 -12.30 -2.07
CA LEU A 110 10.56 -11.61 -0.96
C LEU A 110 11.66 -12.49 -0.34
N GLY A 111 11.35 -13.76 -0.03
CA GLY A 111 12.34 -14.69 0.52
C GLY A 111 13.54 -14.90 -0.41
N ASN A 112 13.32 -14.97 -1.72
CA ASN A 112 14.41 -15.05 -2.71
C ASN A 112 15.28 -13.77 -2.73
N ILE A 113 14.68 -12.60 -2.58
CA ILE A 113 15.41 -11.33 -2.50
C ILE A 113 16.26 -11.31 -1.23
N LEU A 114 15.66 -11.59 -0.06
CA LEU A 114 16.36 -11.60 1.22
C LEU A 114 17.53 -12.59 1.22
N LYS A 115 17.32 -13.79 0.66
CA LYS A 115 18.38 -14.80 0.51
C LYS A 115 19.56 -14.30 -0.33
N ARG A 116 19.28 -13.59 -1.43
CA ARG A 116 20.34 -12.99 -2.28
C ARG A 116 21.09 -11.87 -1.56
N GLN A 117 20.48 -11.21 -0.58
CA GLN A 117 21.11 -10.18 0.25
C GLN A 117 21.87 -10.76 1.45
N GLY A 118 21.93 -12.08 1.61
CA GLY A 118 22.71 -12.73 2.66
C GLY A 118 21.99 -12.86 4.01
N VAL A 119 20.67 -12.66 4.06
CA VAL A 119 19.87 -12.91 5.26
C VAL A 119 19.95 -14.40 5.64
N SER A 120 20.07 -14.68 6.95
CA SER A 120 20.22 -16.04 7.48
C SER A 120 19.00 -16.93 7.17
N ASN A 121 19.21 -18.25 7.07
CA ASN A 121 18.11 -19.17 6.79
C ASN A 121 17.02 -19.14 7.87
N ASP A 122 17.40 -18.95 9.14
CA ASP A 122 16.45 -18.92 10.26
C ASP A 122 15.51 -17.71 10.15
N VAL A 123 16.06 -16.54 9.78
CA VAL A 123 15.26 -15.32 9.55
C VAL A 123 14.40 -15.47 8.30
N LEU A 124 14.93 -16.08 7.22
CA LEU A 124 14.15 -16.37 6.02
C LEU A 124 12.96 -17.27 6.30
N GLU A 125 13.17 -18.35 7.08
CA GLU A 125 12.13 -19.29 7.46
C GLU A 125 11.05 -18.61 8.30
N LYS A 126 11.45 -17.76 9.26
CA LYS A 126 10.49 -16.97 10.05
C LYS A 126 9.68 -16.01 9.18
N VAL A 127 10.35 -15.23 8.32
CA VAL A 127 9.66 -14.29 7.42
C VAL A 127 8.67 -15.02 6.51
N GLN A 128 9.08 -16.13 5.90
CA GLN A 128 8.20 -16.90 5.02
C GLN A 128 7.03 -17.50 5.77
N THR A 129 7.27 -18.15 6.90
CA THR A 129 6.23 -18.83 7.69
C THR A 129 5.23 -17.82 8.24
N GLU A 130 5.70 -16.78 8.93
CA GLU A 130 4.79 -15.82 9.57
C GLU A 130 4.06 -14.91 8.58
N SER A 131 4.66 -14.61 7.43
CA SER A 131 3.97 -13.87 6.35
C SER A 131 2.87 -14.72 5.69
N MET A 132 3.03 -16.05 5.69
CA MET A 132 2.05 -16.98 5.13
C MET A 132 0.92 -17.32 6.12
N ASP A 133 1.25 -17.42 7.41
CA ASP A 133 0.32 -17.80 8.47
C ASP A 133 -0.56 -16.63 8.95
N GLY A 134 -0.07 -15.40 8.81
CA GLY A 134 -0.67 -14.22 9.42
C GLY A 134 -1.77 -13.55 8.59
N GLU A 135 -3.03 -13.69 9.04
CA GLU A 135 -4.00 -12.61 8.89
C GLU A 135 -3.99 -11.75 10.16
N THR A 136 -3.88 -10.42 10.03
CA THR A 136 -4.05 -9.54 11.20
C THR A 136 -5.51 -9.57 11.66
N ALA A 137 -5.78 -9.31 12.95
CA ALA A 137 -7.14 -9.18 13.47
C ALA A 137 -8.01 -8.13 12.73
N HIS A 138 -7.37 -7.19 12.02
CA HIS A 138 -8.03 -6.16 11.20
C HIS A 138 -8.22 -6.54 9.72
N SER A 139 -7.98 -7.81 9.35
CA SER A 139 -8.13 -8.30 7.98
C SER A 139 -9.59 -8.21 7.51
N THR A 140 -9.86 -7.39 6.50
CA THR A 140 -11.21 -7.23 5.91
C THR A 140 -11.43 -8.10 4.66
N HIS A 141 -10.42 -8.88 4.27
CA HIS A 141 -10.35 -9.52 2.95
C HIS A 141 -11.47 -10.55 2.69
N LYS A 142 -12.03 -11.16 3.74
CA LYS A 142 -13.17 -12.10 3.74
C LYS A 142 -14.52 -11.45 4.04
N SER A 143 -14.57 -10.15 4.34
CA SER A 143 -15.80 -9.50 4.79
C SER A 143 -16.73 -9.16 3.62
N SER A 144 -18.05 -9.28 3.82
CA SER A 144 -19.05 -8.81 2.84
C SER A 144 -18.93 -7.32 2.55
N ARG A 145 -18.52 -6.52 3.55
CA ARG A 145 -18.25 -5.08 3.40
C ARG A 145 -17.17 -4.78 2.38
N ARG A 146 -16.16 -5.65 2.24
CA ARG A 146 -15.15 -5.52 1.19
C ARG A 146 -15.77 -5.70 -0.19
N LEU A 147 -16.61 -6.70 -0.39
CA LEU A 147 -17.30 -6.93 -1.67
C LEU A 147 -18.18 -5.73 -2.05
N ASP A 148 -18.87 -5.13 -1.08
CA ASP A 148 -19.66 -3.91 -1.30
C ASP A 148 -18.78 -2.69 -1.66
N ALA A 149 -17.61 -2.55 -1.04
CA ALA A 149 -16.65 -1.50 -1.37
C ALA A 149 -16.07 -1.70 -2.78
N GLU A 150 -15.67 -2.93 -3.14
CA GLU A 150 -15.17 -3.27 -4.47
C GLU A 150 -16.23 -3.05 -5.55
N ARG A 151 -17.50 -3.35 -5.26
CA ARG A 151 -18.61 -3.03 -6.16
C ARG A 151 -18.72 -1.53 -6.39
N GLN A 152 -18.69 -0.71 -5.33
CA GLN A 152 -18.72 0.75 -5.46
C GLN A 152 -17.54 1.28 -6.27
N VAL A 153 -16.33 0.76 -6.05
CA VAL A 153 -15.15 1.12 -6.87
C VAL A 153 -15.35 0.72 -8.33
N ARG A 154 -15.93 -0.43 -8.61
CA ARG A 154 -16.10 -0.91 -9.99
C ARG A 154 -17.23 -0.21 -10.73
N GLU A 155 -18.33 0.13 -10.05
CA GLU A 155 -19.58 0.53 -10.70
C GLU A 155 -19.88 2.03 -10.59
N ASP A 156 -19.37 2.72 -9.57
CA ASP A 156 -19.66 4.14 -9.37
C ASP A 156 -18.66 5.04 -10.11
N PRO A 157 -19.08 5.77 -11.17
CA PRO A 157 -18.17 6.58 -11.98
C PRO A 157 -17.58 7.77 -11.20
N VAL A 158 -18.25 8.28 -10.16
CA VAL A 158 -17.72 9.36 -9.32
C VAL A 158 -16.59 8.80 -8.47
N VAL A 159 -16.78 7.63 -7.88
CA VAL A 159 -15.74 6.95 -7.09
C VAL A 159 -14.52 6.68 -7.95
N ARG A 160 -14.71 6.08 -9.14
CA ARG A 160 -13.60 5.82 -10.08
C ARG A 160 -12.88 7.10 -10.47
N ASP A 161 -13.60 8.17 -10.81
CA ASP A 161 -12.95 9.41 -11.23
C ASP A 161 -12.03 10.01 -10.17
N TYR A 162 -12.42 9.98 -8.89
CA TYR A 162 -11.54 10.38 -7.80
C TYR A 162 -10.33 9.47 -7.67
N LEU A 163 -10.52 8.14 -7.69
CA LEU A 163 -9.41 7.19 -7.60
C LEU A 163 -8.41 7.37 -8.74
N HIS A 164 -8.89 7.60 -9.97
CA HIS A 164 -8.01 7.93 -11.09
C HIS A 164 -7.25 9.23 -10.83
N LYS A 165 -7.92 10.31 -10.40
CA LYS A 165 -7.24 11.58 -10.08
C LYS A 165 -6.16 11.44 -9.01
N ILE A 166 -6.38 10.56 -8.03
CA ILE A 166 -5.44 10.31 -6.94
C ILE A 166 -4.25 9.46 -7.46
N TYR A 167 -4.52 8.31 -8.08
CA TYR A 167 -3.52 7.28 -8.33
C TYR A 167 -3.00 7.19 -9.78
N PHE A 168 -3.47 8.01 -10.71
CA PHE A 168 -3.07 7.90 -12.12
C PHE A 168 -1.55 7.97 -12.34
N PHE A 169 -0.83 8.78 -11.58
CA PHE A 169 0.64 8.86 -11.68
C PHE A 169 1.34 7.57 -11.25
N ASP A 170 0.75 6.76 -10.37
CA ASP A 170 1.30 5.45 -10.04
C ASP A 170 1.28 4.52 -11.27
N TYR A 171 0.27 4.62 -12.13
CA TYR A 171 0.22 3.88 -13.40
C TYR A 171 1.18 4.40 -14.48
N LEU A 172 1.77 5.58 -14.27
CA LEU A 172 2.82 6.12 -15.15
C LEU A 172 4.21 5.73 -14.65
N VAL A 173 4.42 5.79 -13.33
CA VAL A 173 5.71 5.50 -12.70
C VAL A 173 5.95 3.99 -12.64
N PHE A 174 4.98 3.22 -12.17
CA PHE A 174 5.13 1.77 -11.99
C PHE A 174 4.64 0.99 -13.22
N PRO A 175 5.12 -0.25 -13.44
CA PRO A 175 4.74 -1.08 -14.58
C PRO A 175 3.34 -1.70 -14.41
N PHE A 176 2.34 -0.88 -14.06
CA PHE A 176 0.95 -1.33 -13.91
C PHE A 176 0.21 -1.25 -15.23
N SER A 177 -0.67 -2.23 -15.47
CA SER A 177 -1.55 -2.20 -16.64
C SER A 177 -2.57 -1.07 -16.49
N ARG A 178 -2.66 -0.20 -17.50
CA ARG A 178 -3.70 0.84 -17.59
C ARG A 178 -5.04 0.31 -18.14
N ALA A 179 -5.10 -0.93 -18.60
CA ALA A 179 -6.32 -1.53 -19.18
C ALA A 179 -7.57 -1.47 -18.25
N PRO A 180 -7.44 -1.58 -16.92
CA PRO A 180 -8.60 -1.47 -16.02
C PRO A 180 -9.12 -0.04 -15.82
N LEU A 181 -8.39 1.00 -16.27
CA LEU A 181 -8.79 2.39 -16.06
C LEU A 181 -9.92 2.80 -17.00
N ASP A 182 -10.68 3.84 -16.64
CA ASP A 182 -11.67 4.41 -17.57
C ASP A 182 -10.98 4.96 -18.83
N ALA A 183 -11.66 4.91 -19.98
CA ALA A 183 -11.08 5.19 -21.31
C ALA A 183 -10.22 6.47 -21.38
N LYS A 184 -10.63 7.55 -20.70
CA LYS A 184 -9.87 8.81 -20.68
C LYS A 184 -8.49 8.71 -20.01
N TYR A 185 -8.30 7.76 -19.10
CA TYR A 185 -7.05 7.49 -18.37
C TYR A 185 -6.24 6.35 -18.98
N GLN A 186 -6.71 5.72 -20.06
CA GLN A 186 -5.92 4.72 -20.80
C GLN A 186 -4.95 5.36 -21.81
N THR A 187 -5.02 6.68 -21.99
CA THR A 187 -4.31 7.38 -23.07
C THR A 187 -2.82 7.58 -22.75
N ASP A 188 -2.00 7.65 -23.81
CA ASP A 188 -0.55 7.93 -23.75
C ASP A 188 -0.22 9.43 -23.73
N PHE A 189 -1.19 10.29 -23.40
CA PHE A 189 -0.98 11.74 -23.41
C PHE A 189 0.10 12.20 -22.41
N TRP A 190 0.32 11.42 -21.35
CA TRP A 190 1.34 11.68 -20.34
C TRP A 190 2.46 10.65 -20.47
N LYS A 191 3.55 11.03 -21.15
CA LYS A 191 4.84 10.35 -21.01
C LYS A 191 5.63 11.03 -19.89
N ILE A 192 6.23 10.24 -18.99
CA ILE A 192 7.23 10.76 -18.05
C ILE A 192 8.34 11.38 -18.92
N PRO A 193 8.74 12.65 -18.69
CA PRO A 193 9.82 13.25 -19.47
C PRO A 193 11.06 12.37 -19.38
N GLU A 194 11.57 11.91 -20.53
CA GLU A 194 12.83 11.20 -20.60
C GLU A 194 13.95 12.17 -20.20
N ASN A 195 14.54 11.93 -19.03
CA ASN A 195 15.76 12.56 -18.50
C ASN A 195 15.68 14.05 -18.10
N ARG A 196 15.91 14.31 -16.81
CA ARG A 196 16.56 15.53 -16.30
C ARG A 196 17.79 15.17 -15.49
#